data_AF-D8RZ87-F1
#
_entry.id   AF-D8RZ87-F1
#
_cell.length_a   1.000
_cell.length_b   1.000
_cell.length_c   1.000
_cell.angle_alpha   90.00
_cell.angle_beta   90.00
_cell.angle_gamma   90.00
#
_symmetry.space_group_name_H-M   'P 1'
#
loop_
_entity.id
_entity.type
_entity.pdbx_description
1 polymer ?
#
loop_
_entity_poly.entity_id
_entity_poly.type
_entity_poly.pdbx_seq_one_letter_code
_entity_poly.pdbx_strand_id
1 'polypeptide(L)'
;MITEEALPTYLTMLNTLDGTRDETGASPSAWALWGRAWTAEENRHGDLLNKTENNPYLRFIYKSFQEEATSISHGNTARHAKEHGDHKLATVCSLIASDEKWHENAYTRTVEKLFEIDPEGAMLGLEDMMMKKISMPAHLMYDGQDKNLFEHFSLVAQRTGVYTAKD
;
A
#
# COMPACT_ATOMS: atom_id res chain seq x y z
N MET A 1 -4.77 3.70 10.10
CA MET A 1 -4.48 3.42 11.52
C MET A 1 -4.52 1.91 11.79
N ILE A 2 -5.60 1.13 11.62
CA ILE A 2 -5.44 -0.34 11.81
C ILE A 2 -4.75 -1.04 10.63
N THR A 3 -4.95 -0.57 9.40
CA THR A 3 -4.07 -0.86 8.24
C THR A 3 -2.62 -0.37 8.42
N GLU A 4 -2.40 0.30 9.55
CA GLU A 4 -1.27 1.09 9.97
C GLU A 4 -0.91 0.71 11.48
N GLU A 5 -0.85 -0.60 11.88
CA GLU A 5 -0.05 -1.22 13.02
C GLU A 5 0.89 -2.54 12.83
N ALA A 6 1.16 -3.23 11.68
CA ALA A 6 2.18 -4.35 11.50
C ALA A 6 2.93 -4.64 10.10
N LEU A 7 4.13 -4.03 9.87
CA LEU A 7 5.11 -3.89 8.74
C LEU A 7 6.30 -4.82 8.81
N PRO A 8 6.62 -5.41 9.98
CA PRO A 8 7.29 -6.69 9.97
C PRO A 8 6.71 -7.61 8.89
N THR A 9 5.41 -7.50 8.55
CA THR A 9 4.87 -8.13 7.34
C THR A 9 5.26 -7.49 6.01
N TYR A 10 5.05 -6.19 5.77
CA TYR A 10 5.35 -5.60 4.45
C TYR A 10 6.85 -5.67 4.11
N LEU A 11 7.74 -5.53 5.10
CA LEU A 11 9.18 -5.79 4.99
C LEU A 11 9.47 -7.28 4.74
N THR A 12 8.82 -8.20 5.45
CA THR A 12 8.97 -9.64 5.17
C THR A 12 8.56 -9.95 3.73
N MET A 13 7.42 -9.40 3.28
CA MET A 13 6.92 -9.50 1.91
C MET A 13 7.93 -8.88 0.91
N LEU A 14 8.59 -7.75 1.24
CA LEU A 14 9.69 -7.18 0.44
C LEU A 14 10.86 -8.14 0.28
N ASN A 15 11.20 -8.86 1.35
CA ASN A 15 12.29 -9.81 1.37
C ASN A 15 11.92 -11.23 0.88
N THR A 16 10.68 -11.50 0.45
CA THR A 16 10.35 -12.75 -0.27
C THR A 16 10.44 -12.65 -1.80
N LEU A 17 10.76 -11.48 -2.36
CA LEU A 17 10.88 -11.32 -3.81
C LEU A 17 12.22 -11.83 -4.36
N ASP A 18 12.14 -12.69 -5.37
CA ASP A 18 13.31 -13.08 -6.14
C ASP A 18 13.83 -11.89 -6.97
N GLY A 19 15.15 -11.66 -6.93
CA GLY A 19 15.83 -10.56 -7.61
C GLY A 19 15.86 -9.21 -6.88
N THR A 20 15.01 -8.97 -5.87
CA THR A 20 14.95 -7.68 -5.15
C THR A 20 15.05 -7.76 -3.63
N ARG A 21 14.93 -8.95 -3.03
CA ARG A 21 15.09 -9.16 -1.58
C ARG A 21 16.44 -8.67 -1.01
N ASP A 22 16.44 -8.27 0.26
CA ASP A 22 17.66 -8.10 1.05
C ASP A 22 18.16 -9.45 1.59
N GLU A 23 19.24 -9.98 1.02
CA GLU A 23 19.78 -11.29 1.40
C GLU A 23 20.50 -11.32 2.75
N THR A 24 20.84 -10.16 3.32
CA THR A 24 21.65 -10.06 4.55
C THR A 24 21.04 -9.17 5.63
N GLY A 25 19.94 -8.48 5.35
CA GLY A 25 19.40 -7.40 6.19
C GLY A 25 20.20 -6.10 6.15
N ALA A 26 21.29 -6.07 5.38
CA ALA A 26 22.18 -4.93 5.19
C ALA A 26 22.79 -4.89 3.78
N SER A 27 22.16 -5.55 2.79
CA SER A 27 22.69 -5.61 1.43
C SER A 27 22.86 -4.20 0.83
N PRO A 28 23.96 -3.94 0.09
CA PRO A 28 24.21 -2.66 -0.57
C PRO A 28 23.45 -2.52 -1.90
N SER A 29 22.60 -3.49 -2.29
CA SER A 29 21.81 -3.37 -3.52
C SER A 29 20.82 -2.20 -3.44
N ALA A 30 20.54 -1.56 -4.56
CA ALA A 30 19.58 -0.46 -4.63
C ALA A 30 18.18 -0.88 -4.11
N TRP A 31 17.76 -2.12 -4.40
CA TRP A 31 16.50 -2.69 -3.91
C TRP A 31 16.47 -2.88 -2.40
N ALA A 32 17.57 -3.34 -1.79
CA ALA A 32 17.64 -3.51 -0.34
C ALA A 32 17.75 -2.16 0.39
N LEU A 33 18.48 -1.19 -0.19
CA LEU A 33 18.52 0.19 0.31
C LEU A 33 17.13 0.84 0.25
N TRP A 34 16.44 0.74 -0.90
CA TRP A 34 15.07 1.22 -1.06
C TRP A 34 14.11 0.53 -0.08
N GLY A 35 14.12 -0.80 -0.01
CA GLY A 35 13.23 -1.57 0.86
C GLY A 35 13.38 -1.22 2.34
N ARG A 36 14.62 -0.99 2.81
CA ARG A 36 14.89 -0.51 4.18
C ARG A 36 14.50 0.96 4.39
N ALA A 37 14.70 1.83 3.39
CA ALA A 37 14.30 3.24 3.47
C ALA A 37 12.78 3.40 3.49
N TRP A 38 12.07 2.78 2.54
CA TRP A 38 10.61 2.67 2.50
C TRP A 38 10.07 2.12 3.82
N THR A 39 10.64 1.03 4.35
CA THR A 39 10.26 0.48 5.66
C THR A 39 10.48 1.49 6.80
N ALA A 40 11.57 2.26 6.80
CA ALA A 40 11.80 3.27 7.83
C ALA A 40 10.83 4.46 7.74
N GLU A 41 10.34 4.77 6.53
CA GLU A 41 9.29 5.77 6.31
C GLU A 41 7.92 5.24 6.78
N GLU A 42 7.57 4.03 6.37
CA GLU A 42 6.34 3.31 6.75
C GLU A 42 6.21 3.07 8.26
N ASN A 43 7.30 2.79 8.98
CA ASN A 43 7.27 2.56 10.43
C ASN A 43 6.85 3.83 11.23
N ARG A 44 6.56 4.95 10.55
CA ARG A 44 5.96 6.16 11.13
C ARG A 44 4.44 6.26 10.87
N HIS A 45 3.91 5.43 9.97
CA HIS A 45 2.52 5.37 9.52
C HIS A 45 1.89 4.10 10.13
N GLY A 46 1.77 3.04 9.34
CA GLY A 46 2.45 1.77 9.51
C GLY A 46 1.85 0.83 10.55
N ASP A 47 1.27 -0.34 10.21
CA ASP A 47 1.20 -1.13 8.96
C ASP A 47 0.11 -2.32 8.99
N LEU A 48 -0.07 -3.30 8.06
CA LEU A 48 -0.70 -4.67 8.29
C LEU A 48 -0.92 -5.55 7.00
N LEU A 49 -0.16 -6.65 6.86
CA LEU A 49 -0.43 -7.91 6.11
C LEU A 49 -1.05 -7.92 4.67
N ASN A 50 -0.33 -8.50 3.69
CA ASN A 50 -0.63 -9.86 3.14
C ASN A 50 0.54 -10.37 2.26
N LYS A 51 0.58 -11.66 1.91
CA LYS A 51 1.51 -12.27 0.93
C LYS A 51 0.87 -12.36 -0.46
N THR A 52 1.46 -11.71 -1.46
CA THR A 52 1.32 -12.16 -2.86
C THR A 52 2.35 -13.26 -3.15
N GLU A 53 2.18 -13.97 -4.26
CA GLU A 53 3.20 -14.87 -4.81
C GLU A 53 4.54 -14.13 -5.02
N ASN A 54 5.67 -14.85 -5.03
CA ASN A 54 7.04 -14.29 -5.10
C ASN A 54 7.40 -13.68 -6.47
N ASN A 55 6.42 -13.16 -7.20
CA ASN A 55 6.59 -12.55 -8.52
C ASN A 55 6.70 -11.01 -8.37
N PRO A 56 7.82 -10.37 -8.79
CA PRO A 56 8.00 -8.93 -8.66
C PRO A 56 7.02 -8.10 -9.50
N TYR A 57 6.53 -8.62 -10.63
CA TYR A 57 5.57 -7.92 -11.50
C TYR A 57 4.23 -7.75 -10.77
N LEU A 58 3.63 -8.85 -10.31
CA LEU A 58 2.39 -8.84 -9.51
C LEU A 58 2.52 -7.91 -8.30
N ARG A 59 3.69 -7.94 -7.67
CA ARG A 59 3.96 -7.18 -6.46
C ARG A 59 4.06 -5.68 -6.67
N PHE A 60 4.83 -5.23 -7.66
CA PHE A 60 4.96 -3.79 -7.92
C PHE A 60 3.63 -3.21 -8.43
N ILE A 61 2.87 -3.98 -9.24
CA ILE A 61 1.52 -3.61 -9.66
C ILE A 61 0.59 -3.50 -8.45
N TYR A 62 0.54 -4.52 -7.58
CA TYR A 62 -0.26 -4.48 -6.34
C TYR A 62 0.11 -3.28 -5.46
N LYS A 63 1.41 -2.99 -5.30
CA LYS A 63 1.87 -1.87 -4.49
C LYS A 63 1.45 -0.53 -5.08
N SER A 64 1.61 -0.28 -6.38
CA SER A 64 1.09 0.95 -7.00
C SER A 64 -0.38 1.22 -6.67
N PHE A 65 -1.25 0.20 -6.73
CA PHE A 65 -2.66 0.35 -6.36
C PHE A 65 -2.89 0.62 -4.87
N GLN A 66 -2.12 0.00 -3.97
CA GLN A 66 -2.28 0.21 -2.54
C GLN A 66 -1.86 1.62 -2.11
N GLU A 67 -0.72 2.10 -2.60
CA GLU A 67 -0.17 3.42 -2.27
C GLU A 67 -1.04 4.56 -2.85
N GLU A 68 -1.68 4.33 -4.00
CA GLU A 68 -2.70 5.26 -4.51
C GLU A 68 -3.97 5.26 -3.63
N ALA A 69 -4.47 4.09 -3.22
CA ALA A 69 -5.64 3.98 -2.35
C ALA A 69 -5.42 4.59 -0.96
N THR A 70 -4.22 4.44 -0.36
CA THR A 70 -3.86 5.09 0.91
C THR A 70 -3.70 6.59 0.74
N SER A 71 -3.03 7.06 -0.33
CA SER A 71 -2.93 8.49 -0.66
C SER A 71 -4.30 9.16 -0.78
N ILE A 72 -5.24 8.53 -1.49
CA ILE A 72 -6.63 9.00 -1.61
C ILE A 72 -7.33 9.00 -0.25
N SER A 73 -7.25 7.89 0.50
CA SER A 73 -7.89 7.73 1.81
C SER A 73 -7.44 8.78 2.83
N HIS A 74 -6.12 9.00 2.94
CA HIS A 74 -5.53 9.99 3.85
C HIS A 74 -5.81 11.41 3.38
N GLY A 75 -5.75 11.70 2.08
CA GLY A 75 -6.10 13.01 1.52
C GLY A 75 -7.57 13.40 1.75
N ASN A 76 -8.49 12.45 1.59
CA ASN A 76 -9.92 12.64 1.88
C ASN A 76 -10.16 12.81 3.40
N THR A 77 -9.48 12.02 4.24
CA THR A 77 -9.54 12.17 5.70
C THR A 77 -9.00 13.54 6.16
N ALA A 78 -7.91 14.03 5.55
CA ALA A 78 -7.36 15.35 5.82
C ALA A 78 -8.35 16.48 5.48
N ARG A 79 -9.04 16.35 4.35
CA ARG A 79 -10.10 17.28 3.92
C ARG A 79 -11.26 17.29 4.93
N HIS A 80 -11.74 16.14 5.37
CA HIS A 80 -12.77 16.06 6.41
C HIS A 80 -12.32 16.64 7.75
N ALA A 81 -11.10 16.36 8.21
CA ALA A 81 -10.56 16.96 9.43
C ALA A 81 -10.54 18.50 9.35
N LYS A 82 -10.16 19.05 8.19
CA LYS A 82 -10.19 20.49 7.92
C LYS A 82 -11.60 21.07 7.89
N GLU A 83 -12.56 20.37 7.29
CA GLU A 83 -13.99 20.74 7.26
C GLU A 83 -14.60 20.80 8.68
N HIS A 84 -14.15 19.93 9.58
CA HIS A 84 -14.56 19.90 10.99
C HIS A 84 -13.72 20.82 11.90
N GLY A 85 -12.77 21.59 11.34
CA GLY A 85 -11.96 22.58 12.06
C GLY A 85 -10.68 22.02 12.72
N ASP A 86 -10.38 20.73 12.63
CA ASP A 86 -9.12 20.17 13.12
C ASP A 86 -8.00 20.29 12.08
N HIS A 87 -7.35 21.45 12.08
CA HIS A 87 -6.21 21.73 11.22
C HIS A 87 -4.94 20.93 11.58
N LYS A 88 -4.82 20.39 12.80
CA LYS A 88 -3.66 19.58 13.19
C LYS A 88 -3.79 18.18 12.60
N LEU A 89 -4.95 17.54 12.79
CA LEU A 89 -5.24 16.24 12.19
C LEU A 89 -5.20 16.32 10.66
N ALA A 90 -5.76 17.38 10.07
CA ALA A 90 -5.66 17.62 8.63
C ALA A 90 -4.19 17.70 8.15
N THR A 91 -3.29 18.31 8.93
CA THR A 91 -1.86 18.40 8.59
C THR A 91 -1.20 17.02 8.66
N VAL A 92 -1.46 16.23 9.70
CA VAL A 92 -0.92 14.86 9.84
C VAL A 92 -1.35 13.97 8.68
N CYS A 93 -2.66 13.91 8.39
CA CYS A 93 -3.17 13.10 7.27
C CYS A 93 -2.66 13.60 5.91
N SER A 94 -2.45 14.91 5.72
CA SER A 94 -1.87 15.45 4.48
C SER A 94 -0.39 15.10 4.30
N LEU A 95 0.38 15.01 5.39
CA LEU A 95 1.78 14.59 5.36
C LEU A 95 1.89 13.12 4.98
N ILE A 96 1.12 12.24 5.64
CA ILE A 96 1.07 10.81 5.28
C ILE A 96 0.69 10.67 3.80
N ALA A 97 -0.44 11.26 3.38
CA ALA A 97 -0.89 11.20 1.97
C ALA A 97 0.14 11.70 0.94
N SER A 98 1.06 12.59 1.34
CA SER A 98 2.16 13.06 0.50
C SER A 98 3.24 12.01 0.36
N ASP A 99 3.62 11.34 1.45
CA ASP A 99 4.60 10.26 1.47
C ASP A 99 4.07 9.04 0.66
N GLU A 100 2.81 8.63 0.86
CA GLU A 100 2.14 7.61 0.03
C GLU A 100 2.22 7.97 -1.48
N LYS A 101 2.05 9.26 -1.82
CA LYS A 101 2.10 9.72 -3.21
C LYS A 101 3.52 9.65 -3.79
N TRP A 102 4.56 9.82 -2.98
CA TRP A 102 5.94 9.57 -3.41
C TRP A 102 6.22 8.08 -3.63
N HIS A 103 5.66 7.21 -2.78
CA HIS A 103 5.79 5.76 -2.90
C HIS A 103 5.06 5.23 -4.14
N GLU A 104 3.81 5.66 -4.38
CA GLU A 104 3.06 5.41 -5.62
C GLU A 104 3.91 5.74 -6.85
N ASN A 105 4.44 6.97 -6.93
CA ASN A 105 5.27 7.41 -8.05
C ASN A 105 6.53 6.55 -8.27
N ALA A 106 7.11 5.99 -7.20
CA ALA A 106 8.26 5.11 -7.30
C ALA A 106 7.89 3.72 -7.85
N TYR A 107 6.74 3.18 -7.41
CA TYR A 107 6.24 1.90 -7.89
C TYR A 107 5.67 1.99 -9.32
N THR A 108 4.92 3.04 -9.67
CA THR A 108 4.39 3.23 -11.03
C THR A 108 5.51 3.41 -12.06
N ARG A 109 6.58 4.15 -11.76
CA ARG A 109 7.80 4.19 -12.60
C ARG A 109 8.52 2.85 -12.71
N THR A 110 8.49 2.03 -11.66
CA THR A 110 9.05 0.67 -11.70
C THR A 110 8.24 -0.21 -12.65
N VAL A 111 6.90 -0.15 -12.58
CA VAL A 111 5.99 -0.86 -13.48
C VAL A 111 6.09 -0.35 -14.92
N GLU A 112 6.19 0.96 -15.14
CA GLU A 112 6.47 1.58 -16.45
C GLU A 112 7.76 0.99 -17.05
N LYS A 113 8.83 0.89 -16.25
CA LYS A 113 10.08 0.30 -16.72
C LYS A 113 9.99 -1.21 -16.99
N LEU A 114 9.15 -1.95 -16.27
CA LEU A 114 8.83 -3.34 -16.59
C LEU A 114 8.10 -3.44 -17.93
N PHE A 115 7.14 -2.56 -18.22
CA PHE A 115 6.46 -2.51 -19.53
C PHE A 115 7.40 -2.15 -20.69
N GLU A 116 8.48 -1.39 -20.47
CA GLU A 116 9.50 -1.15 -21.50
C GLU A 116 10.41 -2.36 -21.76
N ILE A 117 10.73 -3.15 -20.74
CA ILE A 117 11.73 -4.24 -20.82
C ILE A 117 11.07 -5.59 -21.19
N ASP A 118 9.89 -5.86 -20.61
CA ASP A 118 9.13 -7.09 -20.79
C ASP A 118 7.62 -6.77 -20.83
N PRO A 119 7.11 -6.30 -21.98
CA PRO A 119 5.69 -5.93 -22.13
C PRO A 119 4.75 -7.11 -21.91
N GLU A 120 5.15 -8.33 -22.31
CA GLU A 120 4.30 -9.53 -22.21
C GLU A 120 4.15 -9.97 -20.75
N GLY A 121 5.26 -10.11 -20.01
CA GLY A 121 5.23 -10.44 -18.59
C GLY A 121 4.53 -9.38 -17.74
N ALA A 122 4.71 -8.10 -18.06
CA ALA A 122 4.03 -6.99 -17.39
C ALA A 122 2.51 -6.97 -17.66
N MET A 123 2.07 -7.23 -18.90
CA MET A 123 0.65 -7.35 -19.23
C MET A 123 -0.01 -8.53 -18.52
N LEU A 124 0.63 -9.71 -18.51
CA LEU A 124 0.12 -10.90 -17.82
C LEU A 124 0.06 -10.69 -16.30
N GLY A 125 1.04 -9.99 -15.73
CA GLY A 125 1.02 -9.61 -14.32
C GLY A 125 -0.11 -8.64 -13.97
N LEU A 126 -0.41 -7.69 -14.86
CA LEU A 126 -1.53 -6.77 -14.68
C LEU A 126 -2.88 -7.49 -14.80
N GLU A 127 -3.03 -8.38 -15.78
CA GLU A 127 -4.24 -9.20 -15.96
C GLU A 127 -4.52 -10.06 -14.72
N ASP A 128 -3.52 -10.79 -14.21
CA ASP A 128 -3.65 -11.65 -13.03
C ASP A 128 -4.08 -10.85 -11.78
N MET A 129 -3.47 -9.69 -11.54
CA MET A 129 -3.85 -8.80 -10.43
C MET A 129 -5.28 -8.26 -10.56
N MET A 130 -5.71 -7.91 -11.77
CA MET A 130 -7.09 -7.46 -12.03
C MET A 130 -8.11 -8.58 -11.86
N MET A 131 -7.79 -9.79 -12.32
CA MET A 131 -8.65 -10.98 -12.21
C MET A 131 -8.77 -11.48 -10.78
N LYS A 132 -7.68 -11.49 -10.01
CA LYS A 132 -7.68 -11.81 -8.56
C LYS A 132 -8.39 -10.75 -7.71
N LYS A 133 -8.57 -9.54 -8.26
CA LYS A 133 -8.97 -8.29 -7.59
C LYS A 133 -7.93 -7.81 -6.58
N ILE A 134 -7.71 -6.50 -6.55
CA ILE A 134 -6.85 -5.86 -5.56
C ILE A 134 -7.49 -5.99 -4.17
N SER A 135 -7.04 -6.97 -3.41
CA SER A 135 -7.54 -7.26 -2.06
C SER A 135 -6.86 -6.35 -1.05
N MET A 136 -7.64 -5.62 -0.25
CA MET A 136 -7.10 -4.71 0.77
C MET A 136 -6.30 -5.49 1.83
N PRO A 137 -5.14 -4.99 2.30
CA PRO A 137 -4.29 -5.69 3.26
C PRO A 137 -5.07 -6.15 4.50
N ALA A 138 -5.75 -5.21 5.18
CA ALA A 138 -6.56 -5.48 6.38
C ALA A 138 -7.94 -6.14 6.11
N HIS A 139 -8.16 -6.83 4.98
CA HIS A 139 -9.41 -7.57 4.72
C HIS A 139 -9.73 -8.67 5.75
N LEU A 140 -8.73 -9.11 6.53
CA LEU A 140 -8.88 -10.06 7.65
C LEU A 140 -8.98 -9.39 9.03
N MET A 141 -9.27 -8.09 9.10
CA MET A 141 -9.42 -7.34 10.34
C MET A 141 -10.53 -7.93 11.23
N TYR A 142 -10.20 -8.18 12.51
CA TYR A 142 -11.08 -8.80 13.50
C TYR A 142 -10.79 -8.24 14.90
N ASP A 143 -11.83 -7.86 15.65
CA ASP A 143 -11.74 -7.25 16.99
C ASP A 143 -11.98 -8.24 18.15
N GLY A 144 -12.24 -9.52 17.83
CA GLY A 144 -12.63 -10.53 18.81
C GLY A 144 -14.14 -10.79 18.87
N GLN A 145 -14.99 -9.98 18.24
CA GLN A 145 -16.45 -10.07 18.29
C GLN A 145 -17.10 -10.09 16.89
N ASP A 146 -16.74 -9.14 16.03
CA ASP A 146 -17.36 -8.92 14.72
C ASP A 146 -16.58 -9.60 13.59
N LYS A 147 -17.17 -10.66 13.03
CA LYS A 147 -16.58 -11.44 11.93
C LYS A 147 -16.55 -10.71 10.59
N ASN A 148 -17.34 -9.64 10.43
CA ASN A 148 -17.47 -8.87 9.20
C ASN A 148 -16.91 -7.45 9.37
N LEU A 149 -16.05 -7.23 10.36
CA LEU A 149 -15.54 -5.91 10.76
C LEU A 149 -14.91 -5.12 9.60
N PHE A 150 -14.20 -5.79 8.68
CA PHE A 150 -13.69 -5.16 7.47
C PHE A 150 -14.82 -4.63 6.56
N GLU A 151 -15.88 -5.41 6.32
CA GLU A 151 -17.02 -4.98 5.50
C GLU A 151 -17.73 -3.78 6.14
N HIS A 152 -17.97 -3.82 7.45
CA HIS A 152 -18.58 -2.70 8.18
C HIS A 152 -17.70 -1.44 8.13
N PHE A 153 -16.38 -1.57 8.27
CA PHE A 153 -15.43 -0.47 8.09
C PHE A 153 -15.48 0.10 6.66
N SER A 154 -15.41 -0.75 5.63
CA SER A 154 -15.48 -0.34 4.23
C SER A 154 -16.79 0.37 3.90
N LEU A 155 -17.93 -0.10 4.42
CA LEU A 155 -19.23 0.56 4.25
C LEU A 155 -19.26 1.96 4.89
N VAL A 156 -18.58 2.17 6.03
CA VAL A 156 -18.44 3.50 6.64
C VAL A 156 -17.56 4.40 5.78
N ALA A 157 -16.38 3.94 5.35
CA ALA A 157 -15.46 4.71 4.49
C ALA A 157 -16.09 5.11 3.15
N GLN A 158 -16.84 4.19 2.54
CA GLN A 158 -17.64 4.39 1.32
C GLN A 158 -18.75 5.43 1.53
N ARG A 159 -19.40 5.45 2.70
CA ARG A 159 -20.50 6.38 3.01
C ARG A 159 -20.00 7.78 3.38
N THR A 160 -18.85 7.90 4.03
CA THR A 160 -18.24 9.19 4.36
C THR A 160 -17.53 9.83 3.18
N GLY A 161 -17.16 9.05 2.16
CA GLY A 161 -16.37 9.53 1.02
C GLY A 161 -14.87 9.61 1.32
N VAL A 162 -14.39 8.77 2.24
CA VAL A 162 -12.96 8.59 2.52
C VAL A 162 -12.30 7.75 1.43
N TYR A 163 -12.93 6.62 1.07
CA TYR A 163 -12.52 5.78 -0.05
C TYR A 163 -13.75 5.02 -0.56
N THR A 164 -13.96 4.99 -1.88
CA THR A 164 -15.17 4.47 -2.51
C THR A 164 -14.85 3.48 -3.63
N ALA A 165 -15.82 2.63 -4.00
CA ALA A 165 -15.67 1.70 -5.13
C ALA A 165 -15.62 2.37 -6.53
N LYS A 166 -15.43 3.69 -6.60
CA LYS A 166 -15.13 4.46 -7.81
C LYS A 166 -13.70 5.00 -7.85
N ASP A 167 -13.01 4.97 -6.71
CA ASP A 167 -11.63 5.41 -6.52
C ASP A 167 -10.68 4.22 -6.76
#